data_AF-A0A3C8CAH5-F1
#
_entry.id   AF-A0A3C8CAH5-F1
#
_cell.length_a   1.000
_cell.length_b   1.000
_cell.length_c   1.000
_cell.angle_alpha   90.00
_cell.angle_beta   90.00
_cell.angle_gamma   90.00
#
_symmetry.space_group_name_H-M   'P 1'
#
loop_
_entity.id
_entity.type
_entity.pdbx_description
1 polymer ?
#
loop_
_entity_poly.entity_id
_entity_poly.type
_entity_poly.pdbx_seq_one_letter_code
_entity_poly.pdbx_strand_id
1 'polypeptide(L)'
;MISSVTFHPFISHFPPALFVAGLALLFLAHKKNDEKLKAAGAFNLSLGLLASVVADFSGMVSVDINLRTVVEVEGHQGYSFLFTILYGFSAGYAYTNTFSRTALGYYTAGLLAMGVCLFSGYQLVY
;
A
#
# COMPACT_ATOMS: atom_id res chain seq x y z
N MET A 1 10.92 -19.70 -13.25
CA MET A 1 9.83 -20.05 -12.32
C MET A 1 10.08 -19.30 -11.03
N ILE A 2 9.25 -18.32 -10.69
CA ILE A 2 9.27 -17.74 -9.34
C ILE A 2 8.69 -18.82 -8.42
N SER A 3 9.47 -19.30 -7.45
CA SER A 3 8.94 -20.23 -6.45
C SER A 3 7.82 -19.54 -5.66
N SER A 4 6.81 -20.28 -5.19
CA SER A 4 5.75 -19.72 -4.32
C SER A 4 6.31 -18.92 -3.14
N VAL A 5 7.51 -19.30 -2.67
CA VAL A 5 8.26 -18.64 -1.58
C VAL A 5 8.80 -17.25 -1.95
N THR A 6 9.10 -16.99 -3.23
CA THR A 6 9.67 -15.70 -3.70
C THR A 6 8.64 -14.77 -4.33
N PHE A 7 7.40 -15.24 -4.55
CA PHE A 7 6.35 -14.44 -5.18
C PHE A 7 5.78 -13.36 -4.26
N HIS A 8 5.47 -13.68 -3.01
CA HIS A 8 4.90 -12.73 -2.05
C HIS A 8 5.87 -11.57 -1.71
N PRO A 9 7.16 -11.82 -1.45
CA PRO A 9 8.14 -10.75 -1.37
C PRO A 9 8.09 -9.88 -2.62
N PHE A 10 8.24 -10.42 -3.83
CA PHE A 10 8.30 -9.64 -5.07
C PHE A 10 7.13 -8.65 -5.26
N ILE A 11 5.91 -9.06 -4.93
CA ILE A 11 4.71 -8.20 -5.07
C ILE A 11 4.51 -7.23 -3.89
N SER A 12 5.01 -7.55 -2.69
CA SER A 12 4.83 -6.75 -1.47
C SER A 12 5.53 -5.38 -1.50
N HIS A 13 6.50 -5.16 -2.40
CA HIS A 13 7.19 -3.88 -2.54
C HIS A 13 6.38 -2.84 -3.32
N PHE A 14 5.50 -3.31 -4.21
CA PHE A 14 4.76 -2.44 -5.13
C PHE A 14 3.80 -1.49 -4.41
N PRO A 15 3.01 -1.92 -3.40
CA PRO A 15 2.08 -1.03 -2.73
C PRO A 15 2.77 0.16 -2.03
N PRO A 16 3.80 -0.03 -1.19
CA PRO A 16 4.53 1.10 -0.60
C PRO A 16 5.13 2.05 -1.66
N ALA A 17 5.74 1.50 -2.71
CA ALA A 17 6.37 2.29 -3.77
C ALA A 17 5.34 3.13 -4.55
N LEU A 18 4.21 2.52 -4.93
CA LEU A 18 3.13 3.18 -5.65
C LEU A 18 2.38 4.18 -4.76
N PHE A 19 2.31 3.95 -3.45
CA PHE A 19 1.72 4.90 -2.51
C PHE A 19 2.54 6.19 -2.46
N VAL A 20 3.85 6.06 -2.21
CA VAL A 20 4.76 7.20 -2.13
C VAL A 20 4.83 7.95 -3.47
N ALA A 21 4.97 7.23 -4.59
CA ALA A 21 4.98 7.84 -5.91
C ALA A 21 3.65 8.54 -6.23
N GLY A 22 2.52 7.94 -5.85
CA GLY A 22 1.19 8.54 -6.02
C GLY A 22 1.06 9.85 -5.26
N LEU A 23 1.44 9.88 -3.98
CA LEU A 23 1.43 11.10 -3.17
C LEU A 23 2.39 12.17 -3.70
N ALA A 24 3.58 11.77 -4.17
CA ALA A 24 4.53 12.70 -4.78
C ALA A 24 3.97 13.36 -6.06
N LEU A 25 3.26 12.58 -6.89
CA LEU A 25 2.57 13.10 -8.08
C LEU A 25 1.43 14.05 -7.70
N LEU A 26 0.64 13.71 -6.68
CA LEU A 26 -0.42 14.61 -6.18
C LEU A 26 0.15 15.92 -5.62
N PHE A 27 1.25 15.85 -4.87
CA PHE A 27 1.95 17.03 -4.38
C PHE A 27 2.48 17.90 -5.53
N LEU A 28 3.09 17.27 -6.54
CA LEU A 28 3.58 17.98 -7.72
C LEU A 28 2.44 18.60 -8.53
N ALA A 29 1.30 17.90 -8.64
CA ALA A 29 0.09 18.40 -9.27
C ALA A 29 -0.44 19.65 -8.57
N HIS A 30 -0.42 19.67 -7.24
CA HIS A 30 -0.80 20.85 -6.46
C HIS A 30 0.15 22.02 -6.72
N LYS A 31 1.46 21.79 -6.67
CA LYS A 31 2.47 22.83 -6.87
C LYS A 31 2.45 23.42 -8.28
N LYS A 32 2.16 22.60 -9.30
CA LYS A 32 2.15 23.00 -10.71
C LYS A 32 0.77 23.36 -11.24
N ASN A 33 -0.28 23.18 -10.45
CA ASN A 33 -1.68 23.29 -10.87
C ASN A 33 -1.97 22.50 -12.16
N ASP A 34 -1.51 21.25 -12.21
CA ASP A 34 -1.55 20.38 -13.41
C ASP A 34 -2.50 19.19 -13.18
N GLU A 35 -3.65 19.23 -13.86
CA GLU A 35 -4.66 18.16 -13.79
C GLU A 35 -4.17 16.83 -14.36
N LYS A 36 -3.19 16.81 -15.28
CA LYS A 36 -2.62 15.55 -15.80
C LYS A 36 -1.82 14.83 -14.72
N LEU A 37 -1.05 15.57 -13.92
CA LEU A 37 -0.30 15.02 -12.80
C LEU A 37 -1.24 14.51 -11.70
N LYS A 38 -2.36 15.20 -11.48
CA LYS A 38 -3.39 14.76 -10.53
C LYS A 38 -4.02 13.44 -10.97
N ALA A 39 -4.40 13.32 -12.24
CA ALA A 39 -4.92 12.08 -12.81
C ALA A 39 -3.88 10.94 -12.76
N ALA A 40 -2.62 11.24 -13.06
CA ALA A 40 -1.53 10.27 -12.95
C ALA A 40 -1.32 9.80 -11.50
N GLY A 41 -1.33 10.70 -10.52
CA GLY A 41 -1.23 10.36 -9.10
C GLY A 41 -2.39 9.48 -8.63
N ALA A 42 -3.64 9.82 -9.01
CA ALA A 42 -4.81 9.02 -8.68
C ALA A 42 -4.78 7.62 -9.32
N PHE A 43 -4.35 7.52 -10.59
CA PHE A 43 -4.17 6.23 -11.26
C PHE A 43 -3.07 5.39 -10.60
N ASN A 44 -1.95 6.01 -10.22
CA ASN A 44 -0.87 5.33 -9.52
C ASN A 44 -1.33 4.79 -8.16
N LEU A 45 -2.14 5.56 -7.43
CA LEU A 45 -2.77 5.08 -6.21
C LEU A 45 -3.72 3.90 -6.47
N SER A 46 -4.50 3.91 -7.55
CA SER A 46 -5.37 2.77 -7.91
C SER A 46 -4.59 1.48 -8.19
N LEU A 47 -3.48 1.59 -8.93
CA LEU A 47 -2.61 0.44 -9.20
C LEU A 47 -1.98 -0.11 -7.91
N GLY A 48 -1.54 0.77 -7.02
CA GLY A 48 -0.97 0.33 -5.75
C GLY A 48 -2.01 -0.25 -4.79
N LEU A 49 -3.26 0.21 -4.82
CA LEU A 49 -4.37 -0.42 -4.10
C LEU A 49 -4.63 -1.84 -4.61
N LEU A 50 -4.66 -2.04 -5.93
CA LEU A 50 -4.80 -3.38 -6.50
C LEU A 50 -3.63 -4.28 -6.05
N ALA A 51 -2.40 -3.77 -6.10
CA ALA A 51 -1.23 -4.49 -5.63
C ALA A 51 -1.31 -4.81 -4.13
N SER A 52 -1.84 -3.91 -3.31
CA SER A 52 -1.93 -4.11 -1.85
C SER A 52 -2.90 -5.22 -1.52
N VAL A 53 -4.06 -5.26 -2.18
CA VAL A 53 -5.04 -6.34 -2.06
C VAL A 53 -4.42 -7.67 -2.46
N VAL A 54 -3.72 -7.72 -3.60
CA VAL A 54 -3.05 -8.95 -4.07
C VAL A 54 -1.94 -9.39 -3.10
N ALA A 55 -1.19 -8.43 -2.53
CA ALA A 55 -0.18 -8.71 -1.52
C ALA A 55 -0.82 -9.30 -0.25
N ASP A 56 -1.90 -8.73 0.28
CA ASP A 56 -2.59 -9.24 1.46
C ASP A 56 -3.10 -10.68 1.25
N PHE A 57 -3.75 -10.96 0.11
CA PHE A 57 -4.23 -12.31 -0.21
C PHE A 57 -3.10 -13.32 -0.38
N SER A 58 -2.01 -12.93 -1.06
CA SER A 58 -0.86 -13.83 -1.22
C SER A 58 -0.14 -14.11 0.10
N GLY A 59 -0.16 -13.16 1.04
CA GLY A 59 0.35 -13.34 2.40
C GLY A 59 -0.46 -14.39 3.16
N MET A 60 -1.79 -14.33 3.10
CA MET A 60 -2.69 -15.33 3.69
C MET A 60 -2.44 -16.74 3.13
N VAL A 61 -2.34 -16.86 1.81
CA VAL A 61 -2.08 -18.15 1.16
C VAL A 61 -0.78 -18.78 1.64
N SER A 62 0.24 -17.98 2.00
CA SER A 62 1.52 -18.50 2.50
C SER A 62 1.40 -19.23 3.85
N VAL A 63 0.43 -18.83 4.69
CA VAL A 63 0.11 -19.50 5.95
C VAL A 63 -0.57 -20.84 5.66
N ASP A 64 -1.54 -20.84 4.75
CA ASP A 64 -2.32 -22.05 4.41
C ASP A 64 -1.45 -23.18 3.82
N ILE A 65 -0.35 -22.83 3.15
CA ILE A 65 0.62 -23.82 2.63
C ILE A 65 1.77 -24.15 3.61
N ASN A 66 1.62 -23.80 4.90
CA ASN A 66 2.57 -24.07 5.98
C ASN A 66 3.99 -23.49 5.76
N LEU A 67 4.13 -22.37 5.03
CA LEU A 67 5.44 -21.71 4.89
C LEU A 67 5.83 -20.89 6.13
N ARG A 68 4.85 -20.41 6.90
CA ARG A 68 5.05 -19.63 8.14
C ARG A 68 3.98 -19.93 9.18
N THR A 69 4.26 -19.62 10.45
CA THR A 69 3.29 -19.84 11.53
C THR A 69 2.19 -18.78 11.53
N VAL A 70 0.99 -19.17 11.98
CA VAL A 70 -0.18 -18.27 12.08
C VAL A 70 0.13 -17.03 12.93
N VAL A 71 0.81 -17.22 14.07
CA VAL A 71 1.11 -16.15 15.02
C VAL A 71 2.05 -15.10 14.42
N GLU A 72 3.05 -15.51 13.64
CA GLU A 72 3.97 -14.59 12.97
C GLU A 72 3.26 -13.78 11.88
N VAL A 73 2.37 -14.42 11.11
CA VAL A 73 1.72 -13.74 9.99
C VAL A 73 0.57 -12.84 10.43
N GLU A 74 -0.25 -13.24 11.41
CA GLU A 74 -1.39 -12.45 11.88
C GLU A 74 -0.99 -11.04 12.36
N GLY A 75 0.12 -10.92 13.06
CA GLY A 75 0.62 -9.64 13.57
C GLY A 75 0.99 -8.67 12.45
N HIS A 76 1.74 -9.12 11.45
CA HIS A 76 2.10 -8.30 10.28
C HIS A 76 0.92 -8.04 9.35
N GLN A 77 0.10 -9.07 9.13
CA GLN A 77 -1.04 -9.02 8.22
C GLN A 77 -2.11 -8.04 8.70
N GLY A 78 -2.29 -7.87 10.02
CA GLY A 78 -3.14 -6.82 10.57
C GLY A 78 -2.71 -5.41 10.15
N TYR A 79 -1.41 -5.13 10.14
CA TYR A 79 -0.88 -3.84 9.68
C TYR A 79 -0.99 -3.68 8.17
N SER A 80 -0.76 -4.74 7.40
CA SER A 80 -0.90 -4.74 5.94
C SER A 80 -2.34 -4.45 5.51
N PHE A 81 -3.34 -5.07 6.18
CA PHE A 81 -4.74 -4.76 5.94
C PHE A 81 -5.12 -3.33 6.33
N LEU A 82 -4.66 -2.84 7.47
CA LEU A 82 -4.89 -1.45 7.88
C LEU A 82 -4.34 -0.49 6.82
N PHE A 83 -3.13 -0.76 6.33
CA PHE A 83 -2.54 0.00 5.24
C PHE A 83 -3.40 -0.07 3.98
N THR A 84 -3.86 -1.25 3.54
CA THR A 84 -4.75 -1.42 2.38
C THR A 84 -6.06 -0.62 2.51
N ILE A 85 -6.68 -0.59 3.69
CA ILE A 85 -7.91 0.18 3.93
C ILE A 85 -7.64 1.69 3.79
N LEU A 86 -6.59 2.19 4.45
CA LEU A 86 -6.19 3.60 4.36
C LEU A 86 -5.77 3.97 2.94
N TYR A 87 -5.16 3.04 2.21
CA TYR A 87 -4.86 3.16 0.79
C TYR A 87 -6.15 3.33 -0.01
N GLY A 88 -7.16 2.47 0.22
CA GLY A 88 -8.46 2.56 -0.44
C GLY A 88 -9.11 3.93 -0.30
N PHE A 89 -9.13 4.48 0.92
CA PHE A 89 -9.60 5.85 1.15
C PHE A 89 -8.74 6.87 0.41
N SER A 90 -7.41 6.73 0.44
CA SER A 90 -6.49 7.64 -0.25
C SER A 90 -6.73 7.67 -1.76
N ALA A 91 -6.92 6.50 -2.39
CA ALA A 91 -7.26 6.39 -3.81
C ALA A 91 -8.63 7.03 -4.11
N GLY A 92 -9.65 6.74 -3.29
CA GLY A 92 -10.99 7.33 -3.45
C GLY A 92 -10.98 8.86 -3.35
N TYR A 93 -10.28 9.42 -2.37
CA TYR A 93 -10.12 10.87 -2.23
C TYR A 93 -9.30 11.47 -3.38
N ALA A 94 -8.33 10.76 -3.93
CA ALA A 94 -7.53 11.25 -5.06
C ALA A 94 -8.38 11.58 -6.30
N TYR A 95 -9.49 10.87 -6.51
CA TYR A 95 -10.43 11.16 -7.61
C TYR A 95 -11.53 12.16 -7.28
N THR A 96 -11.86 12.35 -6.00
CA THR A 96 -13.04 13.12 -5.59
C THR A 96 -12.66 14.46 -4.97
N ASN A 97 -11.87 14.45 -3.90
CA ASN A 97 -11.49 15.66 -3.16
C ASN A 97 -10.05 15.59 -2.67
N THR A 98 -9.14 15.58 -3.64
CA THR A 98 -7.70 15.25 -3.52
C THR A 98 -6.96 16.04 -2.46
N PHE A 99 -7.30 17.33 -2.28
CA PHE A 99 -6.57 18.23 -1.38
C PHE A 99 -7.39 18.67 -0.17
N SER A 100 -8.50 17.99 0.12
CA SER A 100 -9.25 18.22 1.36
C SER A 100 -8.42 17.89 2.59
N ARG A 101 -8.72 18.52 3.72
CA ARG A 101 -8.09 18.20 5.02
C ARG A 101 -8.25 16.71 5.37
N THR A 102 -9.40 16.14 5.04
CA THR A 102 -9.69 14.71 5.24
C THR A 102 -8.80 13.83 4.37
N ALA A 103 -8.61 14.16 3.09
CA ALA A 103 -7.70 13.44 2.20
C ALA A 103 -6.26 13.46 2.73
N LEU A 104 -5.76 14.63 3.15
CA LEU A 104 -4.44 14.77 3.76
C LEU A 104 -4.29 13.92 5.04
N GLY A 105 -5.37 13.82 5.82
CA GLY A 105 -5.43 12.91 6.98
C GLY A 105 -5.23 11.45 6.58
N TYR A 106 -5.96 10.97 5.56
CA TYR A 106 -5.81 9.60 5.05
C TYR A 106 -4.42 9.35 4.43
N TYR A 107 -3.86 10.32 3.69
CA TYR A 107 -2.51 10.20 3.12
C TYR A 107 -1.45 10.05 4.22
N THR A 108 -1.57 10.86 5.28
CA THR A 108 -0.65 10.83 6.42
C THR A 108 -0.80 9.54 7.22
N ALA A 109 -2.03 9.14 7.54
CA ALA A 109 -2.30 7.87 8.22
C ALA A 109 -1.80 6.68 7.40
N GLY A 110 -1.98 6.70 6.07
CA GLY A 110 -1.47 5.69 5.16
C GLY A 110 0.05 5.60 5.17
N LEU A 111 0.77 6.74 5.20
CA LEU A 111 2.23 6.75 5.33
C LEU A 111 2.71 6.15 6.65
N LEU A 112 2.01 6.43 7.75
CA LEU A 112 2.33 5.85 9.06
C LEU A 112 2.08 4.34 9.08
N ALA A 113 0.92 3.89 8.59
CA ALA A 113 0.58 2.47 8.50
C ALA A 113 1.55 1.71 7.59
N MET A 114 1.95 2.32 6.46
CA MET A 114 3.01 1.80 5.58
C MET A 114 4.32 1.61 6.35
N GLY A 115 4.74 2.59 7.15
CA GLY A 115 5.96 2.49 7.97
C GLY A 115 5.92 1.33 8.96
N VAL A 116 4.79 1.14 9.65
CA VAL A 116 4.59 0.02 10.59
C VAL A 116 4.55 -1.33 9.86
N CYS A 117 3.90 -1.39 8.70
CA CYS A 117 3.87 -2.58 7.84
C CYS A 117 5.29 -2.96 7.36
N LEU A 118 6.08 -1.99 6.89
CA LEU A 118 7.48 -2.22 6.49
C LEU A 118 8.35 -2.70 7.66
N PHE A 119 8.20 -2.09 8.83
CA PHE A 119 8.95 -2.46 10.03
C PHE A 119 8.61 -3.87 10.52
N SER A 120 7.32 -4.19 10.65
CA SER A 120 6.87 -5.54 11.03
C SER A 120 7.25 -6.59 9.99
N GLY A 121 7.19 -6.25 8.70
CA GLY A 121 7.64 -7.13 7.62
C GLY A 121 9.15 -7.41 7.67
N TYR A 122 9.96 -6.41 8.01
CA TYR A 122 11.39 -6.60 8.23
C TYR A 122 11.68 -7.59 9.38
N GLN A 123 10.97 -7.45 10.51
CA GLN A 123 11.10 -8.35 11.67
C GLN A 123 10.68 -9.80 11.37
N LEU A 124 9.85 -10.03 10.35
CA LEU A 124 9.52 -11.39 9.92
C LEU A 124 10.64 -12.07 9.11
N VAL A 125 11.53 -11.28 8.52
CA VAL A 125 12.61 -11.79 7.67
C VAL A 125 13.92 -11.92 8.45
N TYR A 126 14.19 -11.01 9.38
CA TYR A 126 15.44 -10.88 10.13
C TYR A 126 15.21 -10.90 11.64
#